data_AF-A0A4R5N977-F1
#
_entry.id   AF-A0A4R5N977-F1
#
_cell.length_a   1.000
_cell.length_b   1.000
_cell.length_c   1.000
_cell.angle_alpha   90.00
_cell.angle_beta   90.00
_cell.angle_gamma   90.00
#
_symmetry.space_group_name_H-M   'P 1'
#
loop_
_entity.id
_entity.type
_entity.pdbx_description
1 polymer ?
#
loop_
_entity_poly.entity_id
_entity_poly.type
_entity_poly.pdbx_seq_one_letter_code
_entity_poly.pdbx_strand_id
1 'polypeptide(L)'
;MYINSRNDGMYLNAPYRAQGAKRYASTKTYTGQRVQVTLQRKDTHGVTWYLTKVDSKQLWVDSHAFAPTFTRNVSLNVKVNSSKRNDGIYLNAPYGNKKAKRIASTKAYNGKRVKASKEYKDAKGVTWYLVNLNNKQVWIDKRAF
;
A
#
# COMPACT_ATOMS: atom_id res chain seq x y z
N MET A 1 3.12 -10.74 -1.84
CA MET A 1 2.09 -9.95 -1.13
C MET A 1 2.69 -8.60 -0.72
N TYR A 2 1.92 -7.74 -0.05
CA TYR A 2 2.40 -6.44 0.45
C TYR A 2 2.40 -6.41 1.97
N ILE A 3 3.32 -5.67 2.57
CA ILE A 3 3.21 -5.27 3.98
C ILE A 3 2.06 -4.26 4.08
N ASN A 4 1.07 -4.56 4.92
CA ASN A 4 -0.10 -3.73 5.11
C ASN A 4 0.12 -2.63 6.16
N SER A 5 -0.92 -1.89 6.53
CA SER A 5 -0.83 -0.73 7.42
C SER A 5 -0.75 -1.07 8.91
N ARG A 6 -0.67 -2.34 9.29
CA ARG A 6 -0.51 -2.73 10.69
C ARG A 6 0.86 -2.30 11.22
N ASN A 7 0.94 -2.19 12.55
CA ASN A 7 2.16 -1.82 13.27
C ASN A 7 2.64 -3.03 14.09
N ASP A 8 3.18 -4.03 13.40
CA ASP A 8 3.75 -5.23 14.01
C ASP A 8 5.29 -5.12 14.04
N GLY A 9 5.92 -5.85 14.95
CA GLY A 9 7.38 -5.94 15.02
C GLY A 9 7.94 -6.84 13.92
N MET A 10 9.12 -6.48 13.42
CA MET A 10 9.93 -7.30 12.52
C MET A 10 11.19 -7.76 13.25
N TYR A 11 11.45 -9.07 13.28
CA TYR A 11 12.45 -9.66 14.16
C TYR A 11 13.51 -10.46 13.38
N LEU A 12 14.77 -10.28 13.74
CA LEU A 12 15.89 -11.11 13.27
C LEU A 12 15.95 -12.42 14.06
N ASN A 13 16.53 -13.45 13.44
CA ASN A 13 16.83 -14.79 13.96
C ASN A 13 15.60 -15.64 14.35
N ALA A 14 14.71 -15.11 15.16
CA ALA A 14 13.55 -15.81 15.68
C ALA A 14 12.31 -14.89 15.79
N PRO A 15 11.09 -15.44 15.85
CA PRO A 15 9.88 -14.65 15.99
C PRO A 15 9.79 -14.07 17.40
N TYR A 16 8.90 -13.11 17.63
CA TYR A 16 8.75 -12.48 18.95
C TYR A 16 8.56 -13.52 20.06
N ARG A 17 9.19 -13.29 21.21
CA ARG A 17 9.23 -14.18 22.41
C ARG A 17 9.99 -15.50 22.26
N ALA A 18 10.47 -15.86 21.07
CA ALA A 18 11.37 -16.98 20.94
C ALA A 18 12.80 -16.61 21.38
N GLN A 19 13.56 -17.61 21.85
CA GLN A 19 14.96 -17.43 22.23
C GLN A 19 15.78 -16.88 21.05
N GLY A 20 16.57 -15.83 21.31
CA GLY A 20 17.40 -15.17 20.29
C GLY A 20 16.69 -14.19 19.36
N ALA A 21 15.38 -13.95 19.55
CA ALA A 21 14.64 -12.96 18.78
C ALA A 21 15.15 -11.54 19.04
N LYS A 22 15.51 -10.82 17.97
CA LYS A 22 15.98 -9.43 18.04
C LYS A 22 15.11 -8.52 17.20
N ARG A 23 14.41 -7.57 17.84
CA ARG A 23 13.59 -6.58 17.10
C ARG A 23 14.50 -5.73 16.21
N TYR A 24 14.12 -5.61 14.93
CA TYR A 24 14.82 -4.83 13.93
C TYR A 24 14.05 -3.56 13.57
N ALA A 25 12.76 -3.69 13.26
CA ALA A 25 11.94 -2.57 12.80
C ALA A 25 10.45 -2.79 13.08
N SER A 26 9.63 -1.84 12.62
CA SER A 26 8.17 -1.96 12.55
C SER A 26 7.73 -2.10 11.10
N THR A 27 6.70 -2.93 10.86
CA THR A 27 6.05 -3.05 9.55
C THR A 27 5.50 -1.72 9.02
N LYS A 28 5.18 -0.78 9.92
CA LYS A 28 4.66 0.55 9.56
C LYS A 28 5.61 1.30 8.62
N THR A 29 6.93 1.19 8.84
CA THR A 29 7.98 1.80 8.01
C THR A 29 7.99 1.26 6.58
N TYR A 30 7.52 0.02 6.40
CA TYR A 30 7.57 -0.70 5.13
C TYR A 30 6.20 -0.90 4.51
N THR A 31 5.18 -0.16 4.95
CA THR A 31 3.82 -0.22 4.40
C THR A 31 3.84 -0.04 2.87
N GLY A 32 3.22 -0.99 2.16
CA GLY A 32 3.16 -1.02 0.71
C GLY A 32 4.40 -1.59 0.02
N GLN A 33 5.42 -2.04 0.76
CA GLN A 33 6.52 -2.80 0.16
C GLN A 33 6.02 -4.17 -0.28
N ARG A 34 6.28 -4.52 -1.54
CA ARG A 34 6.02 -5.85 -2.07
C ARG A 34 7.11 -6.78 -1.58
N VAL A 35 6.71 -7.92 -1.02
CA VAL A 35 7.62 -8.90 -0.45
C VAL A 35 7.20 -10.33 -0.78
N GLN A 36 8.16 -11.24 -0.67
CA GLN A 36 7.98 -12.68 -0.80
C GLN A 36 8.20 -13.34 0.56
N VAL A 37 7.24 -14.17 0.95
CA VAL A 37 7.37 -15.03 2.13
C VAL A 37 8.16 -16.26 1.72
N THR A 38 9.22 -16.56 2.45
CA THR A 38 10.10 -17.71 2.18
C THR A 38 9.87 -18.87 3.13
N LEU A 39 9.39 -18.60 4.36
CA LEU A 39 9.06 -19.62 5.36
C LEU A 39 7.86 -19.16 6.20
N GLN A 40 7.13 -20.14 6.75
CA GLN A 40 6.10 -19.91 7.75
C GLN A 40 6.29 -20.83 8.96
N ARG A 41 5.92 -20.36 10.15
CA ARG A 41 5.85 -21.18 11.36
C ARG A 41 4.79 -20.65 12.32
N LYS A 42 4.11 -21.56 13.02
CA LYS A 42 3.18 -21.21 14.10
C LYS A 42 3.90 -21.36 15.43
N ASP A 43 3.80 -20.35 16.29
CA ASP A 43 4.38 -20.44 17.63
C ASP A 43 3.44 -21.12 18.63
N THR A 44 3.94 -21.34 19.86
CA THR A 44 3.19 -21.98 20.95
C THR A 44 1.99 -21.16 21.45
N HIS A 45 1.90 -19.88 21.08
CA HIS A 45 0.77 -19.00 21.38
C HIS A 45 -0.25 -18.96 20.22
N GLY A 46 -0.02 -19.75 19.17
CA GLY A 46 -0.88 -19.86 18.01
C GLY A 46 -0.70 -18.77 16.96
N VAL A 47 0.31 -17.90 17.08
CA VAL A 47 0.60 -16.86 16.09
C VAL A 47 1.37 -17.45 14.91
N THR A 48 0.87 -17.25 13.70
CA THR A 48 1.59 -17.61 12.47
C THR A 48 2.55 -16.49 12.09
N TRP A 49 3.82 -16.83 12.00
CA TRP A 49 4.92 -15.95 11.61
C TRP A 49 5.41 -16.29 10.21
N TYR A 50 5.67 -15.26 9.41
CA TYR A 50 6.29 -15.35 8.10
C TYR A 50 7.72 -14.83 8.13
N LEU A 51 8.63 -15.54 7.46
CA LEU A 51 9.96 -15.04 7.13
C LEU A 51 9.91 -14.35 5.77
N THR A 52 10.41 -13.13 5.70
CA THR A 52 10.48 -12.35 4.47
C THR A 52 11.80 -11.61 4.37
N LYS A 53 12.23 -11.25 3.17
CA LYS A 53 13.42 -10.40 2.95
C LYS A 53 13.02 -8.92 2.83
N VAL A 54 13.58 -8.08 3.70
CA VAL A 54 13.43 -6.61 3.70
C VAL A 54 14.80 -6.00 4.00
N ASP A 55 15.22 -4.99 3.24
CA ASP A 55 16.55 -4.35 3.35
C ASP A 55 17.70 -5.36 3.42
N SER A 56 17.65 -6.36 2.54
CA SER A 56 18.58 -7.48 2.48
C SER A 56 18.65 -8.37 3.74
N LYS A 57 17.76 -8.18 4.72
CA LYS A 57 17.67 -9.00 5.94
C LYS A 57 16.47 -9.93 5.91
N GLN A 58 16.63 -11.12 6.46
CA GLN A 58 15.52 -12.04 6.72
C GLN A 58 14.86 -11.68 8.05
N LEU A 59 13.59 -11.32 8.00
CA LEU A 59 12.82 -10.88 9.17
C LEU A 59 11.57 -11.73 9.36
N TRP A 60 11.35 -12.15 10.61
CA TRP A 60 10.12 -12.76 11.08
C TRP A 60 9.10 -11.68 11.41
N VAL A 61 7.90 -11.82 10.86
CA VAL A 61 6.80 -10.86 10.99
C VAL A 61 5.50 -11.63 11.16
N ASP A 62 4.58 -11.12 11.98
CA ASP A 62 3.23 -11.68 12.10
C ASP A 62 2.56 -11.74 10.72
N SER A 63 2.01 -12.91 10.36
CA SER A 63 1.35 -13.15 9.07
C SER A 63 0.19 -12.18 8.78
N HIS A 64 -0.45 -11.63 9.81
CA HIS A 64 -1.51 -10.62 9.66
C HIS A 64 -1.00 -9.28 9.12
N ALA A 65 0.31 -9.02 9.18
CA ALA A 65 0.92 -7.81 8.62
C ALA A 65 1.02 -7.84 7.09
N PHE A 66 0.55 -8.90 6.44
CA PHE A 66 0.64 -9.05 5.00
C PHE A 66 -0.75 -9.13 4.35
N ALA A 67 -0.92 -8.50 3.19
CA ALA A 67 -2.17 -8.50 2.44
C ALA A 67 -1.93 -8.37 0.92
N PRO A 68 -2.92 -8.73 0.08
CA PRO A 68 -2.87 -8.42 -1.35
C PRO A 68 -3.03 -6.92 -1.64
N THR A 69 -3.57 -6.17 -0.68
CA THR A 69 -3.84 -4.72 -0.74
C THR A 69 -2.99 -3.96 0.27
N PHE A 70 -2.84 -2.66 0.07
CA PHE A 70 -2.28 -1.77 1.10
C PHE A 70 -2.83 -0.36 0.96
N THR A 71 -2.81 0.39 2.06
CA THR A 71 -3.04 1.84 2.07
C THR A 71 -1.91 2.50 2.83
N ARG A 72 -1.36 3.58 2.29
CA ARG A 72 -0.38 4.43 2.99
C ARG A 72 -0.59 5.91 2.70
N ASN A 73 -0.21 6.74 3.65
CA ASN A 73 -0.12 8.18 3.43
C ASN A 73 1.13 8.48 2.59
N VAL A 74 1.01 9.43 1.69
CA VAL A 74 2.11 9.93 0.86
C VAL A 74 2.04 11.46 0.77
N SER A 75 3.12 12.10 0.34
CA SER A 75 3.13 13.53 0.04
C SER A 75 3.90 13.74 -1.26
N LEU A 76 3.23 13.52 -2.39
CA LEU A 76 3.85 13.54 -3.72
C LEU A 76 3.23 14.64 -4.58
N ASN A 77 4.05 15.40 -5.28
CA ASN A 77 3.60 16.29 -6.34
C ASN A 77 3.58 15.51 -7.66
N VAL A 78 2.40 15.31 -8.22
CA VAL A 78 2.19 14.51 -9.43
C VAL A 78 1.52 15.37 -10.51
N LYS A 79 1.80 15.08 -11.78
CA LYS A 79 1.23 15.81 -12.94
C LYS A 79 0.29 14.86 -13.66
N VAL A 80 -0.96 15.23 -13.88
CA VAL A 80 -1.88 14.40 -14.67
C VAL A 80 -1.35 14.29 -16.11
N ASN A 81 -1.23 13.06 -16.62
CA ASN A 81 -0.77 12.76 -17.97
C ASN A 81 -1.78 11.88 -18.70
N SER A 82 -2.54 12.50 -19.60
CA SER A 82 -3.57 11.84 -20.42
C SER A 82 -3.15 11.70 -21.89
N SER A 83 -1.85 11.73 -22.19
CA SER A 83 -1.33 11.57 -23.56
C SER A 83 -1.64 10.19 -24.15
N LYS A 84 -1.58 9.13 -23.33
CA LYS A 84 -1.80 7.73 -23.74
C LYS A 84 -3.02 7.08 -23.07
N ARG A 85 -3.69 7.79 -22.16
CA ARG A 85 -4.76 7.23 -21.32
C ARG A 85 -5.86 8.25 -21.05
N ASN A 86 -7.05 7.73 -20.76
CA ASN A 86 -8.23 8.50 -20.38
C ASN A 86 -8.89 7.88 -19.15
N ASP A 87 -8.32 8.13 -17.97
CA ASP A 87 -8.77 7.50 -16.74
C ASP A 87 -9.93 8.28 -16.10
N GLY A 88 -10.76 7.57 -15.32
CA GLY A 88 -11.83 8.21 -14.55
C GLY A 88 -11.31 8.87 -13.27
N ILE A 89 -12.00 9.93 -12.86
CA ILE A 89 -11.78 10.61 -11.57
C ILE A 89 -12.98 10.32 -10.69
N TYR A 90 -12.74 9.78 -9.49
CA TYR A 90 -13.79 9.23 -8.62
C TYR A 90 -13.81 9.90 -7.24
N LEU A 91 -15.00 10.27 -6.75
CA LEU A 91 -15.24 10.62 -5.36
C LEU A 91 -15.48 9.36 -4.51
N ASN A 92 -15.28 9.52 -3.19
CA ASN A 92 -15.54 8.57 -2.11
C ASN A 92 -14.68 7.29 -2.11
N ALA A 93 -14.53 6.65 -3.27
CA ALA A 93 -13.75 5.43 -3.42
C ALA A 93 -13.22 5.25 -4.86
N PRO A 94 -12.16 4.45 -5.04
CA PRO A 94 -11.67 4.01 -6.35
C PRO A 94 -12.72 3.29 -7.21
N TYR A 95 -12.50 3.24 -8.53
CA TYR A 95 -13.34 2.51 -9.47
C TYR A 95 -13.60 1.05 -9.03
N GLY A 96 -14.82 0.58 -9.21
CA GLY A 96 -15.24 -0.78 -8.85
C GLY A 96 -15.64 -0.96 -7.38
N ASN A 97 -15.48 0.06 -6.53
CA ASN A 97 -16.09 0.07 -5.20
C ASN A 97 -17.56 0.56 -5.27
N LYS A 98 -18.46 -0.03 -4.47
CA LYS A 98 -19.89 0.35 -4.41
C LYS A 98 -20.13 1.84 -4.13
N LYS A 99 -19.24 2.50 -3.38
CA LYS A 99 -19.35 3.93 -3.03
C LYS A 99 -18.71 4.86 -4.07
N ALA A 100 -18.05 4.32 -5.09
CA ALA A 100 -17.33 5.12 -6.08
C ALA A 100 -18.29 5.94 -6.94
N LYS A 101 -18.06 7.26 -7.00
CA LYS A 101 -18.83 8.16 -7.87
C LYS A 101 -17.91 8.82 -8.87
N ARG A 102 -18.01 8.44 -10.15
CA ARG A 102 -17.24 9.11 -11.22
C ARG A 102 -17.74 10.53 -11.38
N ILE A 103 -16.82 11.51 -11.41
CA ILE A 103 -17.15 12.92 -11.56
C ILE A 103 -16.52 13.58 -12.79
N ALA A 104 -15.46 13.00 -13.33
CA ALA A 104 -14.75 13.54 -14.49
C ALA A 104 -13.84 12.47 -15.11
N SER A 105 -13.11 12.88 -16.14
CA SER A 105 -11.99 12.13 -16.72
C SER A 105 -10.70 12.95 -16.63
N THR A 106 -9.56 12.27 -16.65
CA THR A 106 -8.25 12.91 -16.60
C THR A 106 -7.93 13.77 -17.83
N LYS A 107 -8.59 13.55 -18.98
CA LYS A 107 -8.42 14.39 -20.18
C LYS A 107 -8.71 15.87 -19.90
N ALA A 108 -9.75 16.15 -19.12
CA ALA A 108 -10.14 17.53 -18.75
C ALA A 108 -9.11 18.23 -17.84
N TYR A 109 -8.16 17.48 -17.27
CA TYR A 109 -7.15 17.97 -16.34
C TYR A 109 -5.73 17.65 -16.82
N ASN A 110 -5.56 17.32 -18.10
CA ASN A 110 -4.26 16.97 -18.65
C ASN A 110 -3.23 18.08 -18.40
N GLY A 111 -2.05 17.71 -17.93
CA GLY A 111 -0.98 18.65 -17.60
C GLY A 111 -1.07 19.30 -16.22
N LYS A 112 -2.21 19.17 -15.51
CA LYS A 112 -2.40 19.77 -14.18
C LYS A 112 -1.54 19.08 -13.13
N ARG A 113 -0.84 19.87 -12.31
CA ARG A 113 -0.10 19.40 -11.14
C ARG A 113 -0.98 19.40 -9.90
N VAL A 114 -0.94 18.32 -9.13
CA VAL A 114 -1.71 18.14 -7.88
C VAL A 114 -0.87 17.42 -6.83
N LYS A 115 -1.29 17.52 -5.57
CA LYS A 115 -0.67 16.80 -4.45
C LYS A 115 -1.45 15.52 -4.15
N ALA A 116 -0.76 14.38 -4.20
CA ALA A 116 -1.27 13.10 -3.70
C ALA A 116 -1.01 12.98 -2.20
N SER A 117 -2.04 12.57 -1.47
CA SER A 117 -2.01 12.41 0.00
C SER A 117 -2.11 10.96 0.46
N LYS A 118 -2.67 10.05 -0.37
CA LYS A 118 -2.73 8.61 -0.09
C LYS A 118 -2.45 7.78 -1.33
N GLU A 119 -1.81 6.64 -1.14
CA GLU A 119 -1.65 5.58 -2.13
C GLU A 119 -2.38 4.33 -1.63
N TYR A 120 -3.22 3.76 -2.48
CA TYR A 120 -3.98 2.54 -2.19
C TYR A 120 -3.82 1.53 -3.32
N LYS A 121 -3.48 0.29 -3.01
CA LYS A 121 -3.55 -0.81 -3.98
C LYS A 121 -4.77 -1.67 -3.70
N ASP A 122 -5.64 -1.80 -4.69
CA ASP A 122 -6.84 -2.62 -4.60
C ASP A 122 -6.56 -4.11 -4.86
N ALA A 123 -7.58 -4.94 -4.60
CA ALA A 123 -7.49 -6.39 -4.76
C ALA A 123 -7.35 -6.82 -6.23
N LYS A 124 -7.62 -5.93 -7.19
CA LYS A 124 -7.44 -6.16 -8.64
C LYS A 124 -6.02 -5.77 -9.10
N GLY A 125 -5.16 -5.33 -8.17
CA GLY A 125 -3.78 -4.96 -8.45
C GLY A 125 -3.61 -3.53 -8.97
N VAL A 126 -4.67 -2.71 -9.03
CA VAL A 126 -4.58 -1.31 -9.46
C VAL A 126 -4.15 -0.44 -8.28
N THR A 127 -3.19 0.46 -8.53
CA THR A 127 -2.78 1.46 -7.54
C THR A 127 -3.50 2.77 -7.83
N TRP A 128 -4.07 3.38 -6.80
CA TRP A 128 -4.82 4.63 -6.84
C TRP A 128 -4.13 5.68 -5.98
N TYR A 129 -4.15 6.93 -6.46
CA TYR A 129 -3.82 8.10 -5.67
C TYR A 129 -5.08 8.85 -5.25
N LEU A 130 -5.13 9.21 -3.97
CA LEU A 130 -6.03 10.24 -3.47
C LEU A 130 -5.33 11.59 -3.65
N VAL A 131 -5.89 12.45 -4.50
CA VAL A 131 -5.36 13.78 -4.78
C VAL A 131 -6.37 14.85 -4.42
N ASN A 132 -5.88 16.05 -4.11
CA ASN A 132 -6.74 17.23 -4.03
C ASN A 132 -6.82 17.90 -5.43
N LEU A 133 -7.99 17.84 -6.04
CA LEU A 133 -8.28 18.43 -7.34
C LEU A 133 -9.44 19.41 -7.19
N ASN A 134 -9.21 20.70 -7.43
CA ASN A 134 -10.22 21.76 -7.28
C ASN A 134 -10.92 21.72 -5.91
N ASN A 135 -10.15 21.63 -4.83
CA ASN A 135 -10.64 21.54 -3.44
C ASN A 135 -11.49 20.30 -3.15
N LYS A 136 -11.40 19.25 -3.97
CA LYS A 136 -12.06 17.95 -3.75
C LYS A 136 -11.03 16.84 -3.67
N GLN A 137 -11.18 15.97 -2.68
CA GLN A 137 -10.41 14.74 -2.59
C GLN A 137 -10.98 13.70 -3.57
N VAL A 138 -10.17 13.28 -4.53
CA VAL A 138 -10.58 12.35 -5.59
C VAL A 138 -9.56 11.22 -5.77
N TRP A 139 -10.05 10.04 -6.09
CA TRP A 139 -9.25 8.87 -6.45
C TRP A 139 -9.03 8.82 -7.97
N ILE A 140 -7.77 8.68 -8.37
CA ILE A 140 -7.35 8.57 -9.76
C ILE A 140 -6.34 7.41 -9.85
N ASP A 141 -6.40 6.62 -10.92
CA ASP A 141 -5.42 5.56 -11.19
C ASP A 141 -4.01 6.18 -11.22
N LYS A 142 -3.07 5.58 -10.50
CA LYS A 142 -1.67 6.04 -10.43
C LYS A 142 -1.02 6.18 -11.81
N ARG A 143 -1.44 5.37 -12.79
CA ARG A 143 -0.92 5.37 -14.17
C ARG A 143 -1.34 6.60 -14.98
N ALA A 144 -2.26 7.41 -14.47
CA ALA A 144 -2.73 8.63 -15.11
C ALA A 144 -1.89 9.87 -14.74
N PHE A 145 -0.77 9.69 -14.06
CA PHE A 145 0.18 10.73 -13.67
C PHE A 145 1.55 10.47 -14.31
#